data_AF-A0A9Q3QDY3-F1
#
_entry.id   AF-A0A9Q3QDY3-F1
#
_cell.length_a   1.000
_cell.length_b   1.000
_cell.length_c   1.000
_cell.angle_alpha   90.00
_cell.angle_beta   90.00
_cell.angle_gamma   90.00
#
_symmetry.space_group_name_H-M   'P 1'
#
loop_
_entity.id
_entity.type
_entity.pdbx_description
1 polymer ?
#
loop_
_entity_poly.entity_id
_entity_poly.type
_entity_poly.pdbx_seq_one_letter_code
_entity_poly.pdbx_strand_id
1 'polypeptide(L)'
;MNQKNPVQSIKAIAQYLNERNVLYSISGVLLEKKFFNQELENLYPLKLSMNWIDFISLLNENKGEISLRRDVISDSILPFFKIGNDKIYIQLLVKSEREIVKKIKRSFVKQLFKTRFENKHFDNFNEIGFLVDEIYKENGSIWILIDDEEPELKVIEAFNKENIEFFDFEGVKIPYSKNILKK
;
A
#
# COMPACT_ATOMS: atom_id res chain seq x y z
N MET A 1 11.22 -6.88 23.46
CA MET A 1 11.61 -6.84 22.03
C MET A 1 11.88 -5.39 21.69
N ASN A 2 13.11 -5.03 21.32
CA ASN A 2 13.43 -3.66 20.89
C ASN A 2 12.70 -3.39 19.58
N GLN A 3 11.62 -2.62 19.61
CA GLN A 3 11.01 -2.10 18.39
C GLN A 3 12.07 -1.27 17.67
N LYS A 4 12.48 -1.72 16.48
CA LYS A 4 13.37 -0.95 15.62
C LYS A 4 12.64 0.30 15.14
N ASN A 5 13.40 1.38 15.05
CA ASN A 5 12.92 2.68 14.63
C ASN A 5 12.33 2.58 13.21
N PRO A 6 11.00 2.75 13.01
CA PRO A 6 10.32 2.61 11.71
C PRO A 6 10.94 3.52 10.65
N VAL A 7 11.57 4.61 11.07
CA VAL A 7 12.36 5.51 10.24
C VAL A 7 13.41 4.80 9.38
N GLN A 8 14.18 3.88 9.94
CA GLN A 8 15.28 3.23 9.21
C GLN A 8 14.73 2.35 8.09
N SER A 9 13.62 1.68 8.37
CA SER A 9 12.91 0.86 7.39
C SER A 9 12.28 1.74 6.28
N ILE A 10 11.74 2.91 6.62
CA ILE A 10 11.26 3.88 5.63
C ILE A 10 12.40 4.38 4.74
N LYS A 11 13.54 4.75 5.34
CA LYS A 11 14.71 5.23 4.60
C LYS A 11 15.20 4.20 3.60
N ALA A 12 15.31 2.93 4.03
CA ALA A 12 15.73 1.84 3.16
C ALA A 12 14.79 1.66 1.96
N ILE A 13 13.47 1.65 2.18
CA ILE A 13 12.50 1.58 1.06
C ILE A 13 12.58 2.83 0.20
N ALA A 14 12.67 4.01 0.81
CA ALA A 14 12.68 5.26 0.08
C ALA A 14 13.87 5.32 -0.89
N GLN A 15 15.05 4.95 -0.41
CA GLN A 15 16.22 4.83 -1.26
C GLN A 15 16.01 3.79 -2.37
N TYR A 16 15.53 2.59 -2.04
CA TYR A 16 15.27 1.51 -3.00
C TYR A 16 14.31 1.92 -4.13
N LEU A 17 13.21 2.60 -3.78
CA LEU A 17 12.19 3.05 -4.74
C LEU A 17 12.65 4.25 -5.56
N ASN A 18 13.36 5.20 -4.93
CA ASN A 18 13.90 6.37 -5.61
C ASN A 18 14.95 5.97 -6.68
N GLU A 19 15.84 5.02 -6.37
CA GLU A 19 16.82 4.48 -7.33
C GLU A 19 16.16 3.84 -8.57
N ARG A 20 14.94 3.32 -8.41
CA ARG A 20 14.14 2.69 -9.48
C ARG A 20 13.13 3.62 -10.12
N ASN A 21 13.13 4.91 -9.74
CA ASN A 21 12.17 5.92 -10.21
C ASN A 21 10.70 5.51 -10.03
N VAL A 22 10.40 4.72 -9.00
CA VAL A 22 9.03 4.27 -8.71
C VAL A 22 8.26 5.39 -8.00
N LEU A 23 7.05 5.67 -8.49
CA LEU A 23 6.17 6.61 -7.81
C LEU A 23 5.48 5.92 -6.64
N TYR A 24 5.70 6.43 -5.43
CA TYR A 24 5.07 5.92 -4.21
C TYR A 24 4.69 7.08 -3.28
N SER A 25 3.88 6.79 -2.28
CA SER A 25 3.52 7.70 -1.20
C SER A 25 3.50 6.94 0.11
N ILE A 26 3.96 7.54 1.21
CA ILE A 26 3.63 7.03 2.54
C ILE A 26 2.14 7.26 2.84
N SER A 27 1.53 6.34 3.59
CA SER A 27 0.13 6.39 3.98
C SER A 27 -0.10 5.78 5.36
N GLY A 28 -1.28 6.04 5.94
CA GLY A 28 -1.72 5.46 7.21
C GLY A 28 -2.26 6.51 8.19
N VAL A 29 -3.14 6.05 9.08
CA VAL A 29 -3.88 6.90 10.04
C VAL A 29 -2.98 7.68 10.99
N LEU A 30 -1.85 7.07 11.36
CA LEU A 30 -0.91 7.66 12.30
C LEU A 30 0.02 8.68 11.65
N LEU A 31 0.02 8.76 10.32
CA LEU A 31 0.95 9.60 9.57
C LEU A 31 0.65 11.09 9.78
N GLU A 32 -0.62 11.50 9.80
CA GLU A 32 -0.97 12.90 10.06
C GLU A 32 -0.58 13.35 11.48
N LYS A 33 -0.78 12.50 12.50
CA LYS A 33 -0.54 12.92 13.90
C LYS A 33 0.90 12.79 14.35
N LYS A 34 1.61 11.74 13.92
CA LYS A 34 2.95 11.41 14.43
C LYS A 34 4.07 11.94 13.54
N PHE A 35 3.84 12.02 12.23
CA PHE A 35 4.86 12.48 11.28
C PHE A 35 4.98 14.01 11.30
N PHE A 36 3.87 14.76 11.36
CA PHE A 36 3.91 16.23 11.46
C PHE A 36 4.34 16.75 12.84
N ASN A 37 4.14 15.95 13.91
CA ASN A 37 4.56 16.31 15.27
C ASN A 37 5.90 15.68 15.70
N GLN A 38 6.62 15.01 14.78
CA GLN A 38 7.92 14.36 15.03
C GLN A 38 7.92 13.22 16.09
N GLU A 39 6.75 12.65 16.41
CA GLU A 39 6.59 11.55 17.39
C GLU A 39 6.62 10.16 16.71
N LEU A 40 7.78 9.78 16.19
CA LEU A 40 7.93 8.68 15.23
C LEU A 40 8.05 7.27 15.86
N GLU A 41 8.30 7.18 17.16
CA GLU A 41 8.58 5.92 17.87
C GLU A 41 7.42 4.92 17.85
N ASN A 42 6.20 5.36 17.49
CA ASN A 42 4.98 4.56 17.55
C ASN A 42 4.18 4.57 16.23
N LEU A 43 4.84 4.63 15.06
CA LEU A 43 4.19 4.81 13.74
C LEU A 43 3.51 3.57 13.13
N TYR A 44 3.50 2.43 13.81
CA TYR A 44 2.95 1.20 13.26
C TYR A 44 1.41 1.12 13.37
N PRO A 45 0.71 0.54 12.36
CA PRO A 45 1.26 0.06 11.09
C PRO A 45 1.44 1.19 10.06
N LEU A 46 2.66 1.32 9.54
CA LEU A 46 2.95 2.22 8.42
C LEU A 46 2.62 1.51 7.10
N LYS A 47 1.96 2.22 6.18
CA LYS A 47 1.65 1.74 4.84
C LYS A 47 2.34 2.62 3.79
N LEU A 48 2.56 2.04 2.62
CA LEU A 48 2.94 2.75 1.41
C LEU A 48 1.84 2.55 0.39
N SER A 49 1.66 3.52 -0.50
CA SER A 49 0.79 3.39 -1.66
C SER A 49 1.65 3.45 -2.91
N MET A 50 1.44 2.53 -3.85
CA MET A 50 2.09 2.55 -5.17
C MET A 50 1.19 1.93 -6.23
N ASN A 51 1.48 2.25 -7.49
CA ASN A 51 0.76 1.70 -8.62
C ASN A 51 0.94 0.17 -8.70
N TRP A 52 -0.14 -0.55 -8.96
CA TRP A 52 -0.12 -2.01 -9.18
C TRP A 52 0.89 -2.43 -10.25
N ILE A 53 1.01 -1.69 -11.35
CA ILE A 53 1.94 -2.02 -12.45
C ILE A 53 3.39 -1.94 -11.96
N ASP A 54 3.73 -0.88 -11.24
CA ASP A 54 5.08 -0.70 -10.67
C ASP A 54 5.36 -1.80 -9.64
N PHE A 55 4.39 -2.12 -8.79
CA PHE A 55 4.48 -3.20 -7.82
C PHE A 55 4.79 -4.56 -8.50
N ILE A 56 4.07 -4.91 -9.56
CA ILE A 56 4.32 -6.16 -10.31
C ILE A 56 5.70 -6.17 -10.96
N SER A 57 6.16 -5.04 -11.51
CA SER A 57 7.53 -4.94 -12.05
C SER A 57 8.56 -5.25 -10.96
N LEU A 58 8.44 -4.57 -9.80
CA LEU A 58 9.35 -4.75 -8.67
C LEU A 58 9.34 -6.18 -8.12
N LEU A 59 8.16 -6.80 -8.03
CA LEU A 59 8.01 -8.18 -7.58
C LEU A 59 8.75 -9.16 -8.50
N ASN A 60 8.66 -8.97 -9.82
CA ASN A 60 9.33 -9.81 -10.80
C ASN A 60 10.86 -9.62 -10.77
N GLU A 61 11.31 -8.40 -10.53
CA GLU A 61 12.73 -8.05 -10.43
C GLU A 61 13.37 -8.52 -9.13
N ASN A 62 12.62 -8.56 -8.03
CA ASN A 62 13.19 -8.69 -6.68
C ASN A 62 12.59 -9.83 -5.86
N LYS A 63 13.16 -11.04 -6.01
CA LYS A 63 12.64 -12.29 -5.42
C LYS A 63 12.82 -12.44 -3.89
N GLY A 64 13.43 -11.47 -3.19
CA GLY A 64 13.84 -11.61 -1.78
C GLY A 64 13.19 -10.65 -0.78
N GLU A 65 12.90 -9.41 -1.18
CA GLU A 65 12.52 -8.32 -0.26
C GLU A 65 11.06 -7.90 -0.37
N ILE A 66 10.39 -8.23 -1.49
CA ILE A 66 8.97 -7.97 -1.70
C ILE A 66 8.22 -9.28 -1.52
N SER A 67 7.24 -9.27 -0.63
CA SER A 67 6.40 -10.43 -0.36
C SER A 67 4.94 -10.12 -0.61
N LEU A 68 4.30 -11.05 -1.31
CA LEU A 68 2.85 -11.16 -1.46
C LEU A 68 2.21 -12.09 -0.42
N ARG A 69 3.03 -12.84 0.31
CA ARG A 69 2.53 -13.91 1.20
C ARG A 69 2.06 -13.34 2.52
N ARG A 70 0.99 -13.91 3.07
CA ARG A 70 0.54 -13.72 4.44
C ARG A 70 1.71 -13.88 5.42
N ASP A 71 1.86 -12.94 6.35
CA ASP A 71 2.58 -13.22 7.58
C ASP A 71 1.63 -13.89 8.57
N VAL A 72 2.09 -14.94 9.22
CA VAL A 72 1.35 -15.54 10.34
C VAL A 72 1.23 -14.55 11.51
N ILE A 73 2.14 -13.58 11.60
CA ILE A 73 2.21 -12.60 12.69
C ILE A 73 1.35 -11.34 12.41
N SER A 74 0.99 -11.07 11.14
CA SER A 74 0.14 -9.94 10.78
C SER A 74 -1.06 -10.36 9.96
N ASP A 75 -2.26 -10.00 10.41
CA ASP A 75 -3.49 -10.32 9.70
C ASP A 75 -3.71 -9.48 8.43
N SER A 76 -2.71 -8.79 7.87
CA SER A 76 -2.87 -8.00 6.64
C SER A 76 -2.92 -8.88 5.39
N ILE A 77 -3.79 -8.52 4.44
CA ILE A 77 -3.81 -9.13 3.11
C ILE A 77 -2.90 -8.40 2.11
N LEU A 78 -2.47 -7.18 2.46
CA LEU A 78 -1.71 -6.34 1.56
C LEU A 78 -0.30 -6.93 1.32
N PRO A 79 0.27 -6.76 0.12
CA PRO A 79 1.68 -7.01 -0.09
C PRO A 79 2.54 -6.18 0.87
N PHE A 80 3.78 -6.58 1.10
CA PHE A 80 4.70 -5.81 1.94
C PHE A 80 6.15 -5.90 1.47
N PHE A 81 6.92 -4.88 1.81
CA PHE A 81 8.37 -4.95 1.87
C PHE A 81 8.81 -5.57 3.20
N LYS A 82 9.73 -6.53 3.15
CA LYS A 82 10.39 -7.09 4.32
C LYS A 82 11.78 -6.47 4.46
N ILE A 83 12.02 -5.78 5.57
CA ILE A 83 13.33 -5.18 5.87
C ILE A 83 13.81 -5.71 7.20
N GLY A 84 14.71 -6.70 7.14
CA GLY A 84 15.08 -7.48 8.31
C GLY A 84 13.84 -8.15 8.93
N ASN A 85 13.43 -7.69 10.10
CA ASN A 85 12.24 -8.18 10.81
C ASN A 85 11.01 -7.26 10.65
N ASP A 86 11.18 -6.08 10.05
CA ASP A 86 10.10 -5.11 9.87
C ASP A 86 9.32 -5.40 8.58
N LYS A 87 8.06 -4.94 8.59
CA LYS A 87 7.14 -5.05 7.47
C LYS A 87 6.48 -3.72 7.22
N ILE A 88 6.50 -3.32 5.95
CA ILE A 88 5.83 -2.11 5.49
C ILE A 88 4.84 -2.54 4.41
N TYR A 89 3.55 -2.48 4.75
CA TYR A 89 2.47 -2.92 3.85
C TYR A 89 2.28 -1.93 2.71
N ILE A 90 1.80 -2.45 1.59
CA ILE A 90 1.67 -1.75 0.33
C ILE A 90 0.19 -1.76 -0.05
N GLN A 91 -0.45 -0.61 0.06
CA GLN A 91 -1.73 -0.33 -0.58
C GLN A 91 -1.53 -0.20 -2.09
N LEU A 92 -2.39 -0.84 -2.85
CA LEU A 92 -2.27 -0.91 -4.29
C LEU A 92 -3.16 0.14 -4.94
N LEU A 93 -2.56 0.92 -5.83
CA LEU A 93 -3.25 1.93 -6.63
C LEU A 93 -3.53 1.37 -8.01
N VAL A 94 -4.80 1.34 -8.37
CA VAL A 94 -5.29 0.72 -9.60
C VAL A 94 -6.12 1.73 -10.37
N LYS A 95 -5.79 1.94 -11.65
CA LYS A 95 -6.62 2.74 -12.55
C LYS A 95 -7.91 2.01 -12.86
N SER A 96 -9.03 2.73 -12.86
CA SER A 96 -10.35 2.16 -13.11
C SER A 96 -11.31 3.21 -13.68
N GLU A 97 -12.55 2.78 -13.91
CA GLU A 97 -13.70 3.63 -14.24
C GLU A 97 -14.72 3.57 -13.10
N ARG A 98 -15.43 4.69 -12.85
CA ARG A 98 -16.43 4.76 -11.77
C ARG A 98 -17.53 3.70 -11.96
N GLU A 99 -17.88 3.41 -13.21
CA GLU A 99 -18.91 2.46 -13.61
C GLU A 99 -18.54 1.02 -13.26
N ILE A 100 -17.26 0.65 -13.42
CA ILE A 100 -16.74 -0.68 -13.06
C ILE A 100 -16.83 -0.84 -11.54
N VAL A 101 -16.30 0.13 -10.80
CA VAL A 101 -16.23 0.08 -9.33
C VAL A 101 -17.61 0.08 -8.69
N LYS A 102 -18.59 0.81 -9.27
CA LYS A 102 -19.99 0.79 -8.82
C LYS A 102 -20.69 -0.56 -9.05
N LYS A 103 -20.30 -1.30 -10.10
CA LYS A 103 -20.88 -2.61 -10.43
C LYS A 103 -20.36 -3.72 -9.52
N ILE A 104 -19.17 -3.53 -8.93
CA ILE A 104 -18.62 -4.48 -7.98
C ILE A 104 -19.50 -4.53 -6.73
N LYS A 105 -20.00 -5.72 -6.44
CA LYS A 105 -20.85 -5.95 -5.27
C LYS A 105 -20.01 -5.78 -4.01
N ARG A 106 -20.46 -4.94 -3.07
CA ARG A 106 -19.82 -4.79 -1.75
C ARG A 106 -19.67 -6.15 -1.03
N SER A 107 -20.61 -7.06 -1.23
CA SER A 107 -20.54 -8.43 -0.66
C SER A 107 -19.37 -9.23 -1.21
N PHE A 108 -19.01 -9.06 -2.49
CA PHE A 108 -17.89 -9.74 -3.12
C PHE A 108 -16.57 -9.22 -2.54
N VAL A 109 -16.41 -7.89 -2.45
CA VAL A 109 -15.26 -7.27 -1.76
C VAL A 109 -15.18 -7.78 -0.34
N LYS A 110 -16.28 -7.72 0.42
CA LYS A 110 -16.31 -8.25 1.79
C LYS A 110 -15.97 -9.73 1.88
N GLN A 111 -16.39 -10.55 0.92
CA GLN A 111 -16.06 -11.99 0.93
C GLN A 111 -14.56 -12.22 0.75
N LEU A 112 -13.93 -11.56 -0.24
CA LEU A 112 -12.47 -11.62 -0.42
C LEU A 112 -11.72 -11.18 0.84
N PHE A 113 -12.20 -10.15 1.53
CA PHE A 113 -11.60 -9.68 2.78
C PHE A 113 -12.04 -10.46 4.02
N LYS A 114 -13.08 -11.31 3.94
CA LYS A 114 -13.60 -12.14 5.06
C LYS A 114 -12.99 -13.54 5.05
N THR A 115 -12.74 -14.15 3.88
CA THR A 115 -12.00 -15.43 3.76
C THR A 115 -10.65 -15.38 4.47
N ARG A 116 -10.07 -14.18 4.58
CA ARG A 116 -8.97 -13.75 5.47
C ARG A 116 -8.97 -14.34 6.89
N PHE A 117 -10.12 -14.36 7.57
CA PHE A 117 -10.21 -14.69 9.01
C PHE A 117 -10.54 -16.16 9.27
N GLU A 118 -11.18 -16.83 8.32
CA GLU A 118 -11.78 -18.14 8.54
C GLU A 118 -11.00 -19.30 7.89
N ASN A 119 -10.21 -19.07 6.83
CA ASN A 119 -9.56 -20.15 6.08
C ASN A 119 -8.03 -19.99 5.91
N LYS A 120 -7.27 -21.04 6.27
CA LYS A 120 -5.79 -21.12 6.11
C LYS A 120 -5.33 -21.63 4.74
N HIS A 121 -6.25 -21.91 3.81
CA HIS A 121 -5.97 -22.67 2.58
C HIS A 121 -6.10 -21.87 1.26
N PHE A 122 -6.29 -20.55 1.32
CA PHE A 122 -6.34 -19.71 0.12
C PHE A 122 -5.04 -18.94 -0.10
N ASP A 123 -4.66 -18.79 -1.37
CA ASP A 123 -3.49 -18.01 -1.79
C ASP A 123 -3.93 -16.55 -1.99
N ASN A 124 -3.56 -15.67 -1.04
CA ASN A 124 -3.92 -14.25 -1.04
C ASN A 124 -3.47 -13.50 -2.31
N PHE A 125 -2.43 -14.00 -3.00
CA PHE A 125 -2.04 -13.46 -4.30
C PHE A 125 -3.19 -13.54 -5.31
N ASN A 126 -3.90 -14.66 -5.33
CA ASN A 126 -5.03 -14.86 -6.22
C ASN A 126 -6.21 -13.97 -5.84
N GLU A 127 -6.44 -13.68 -4.55
CA GLU A 127 -7.55 -12.81 -4.12
C GLU A 127 -7.32 -11.35 -4.51
N ILE A 128 -6.13 -10.81 -4.23
CA ILE A 128 -5.80 -9.42 -4.62
C ILE A 128 -5.68 -9.31 -6.14
N GLY A 129 -5.02 -10.27 -6.81
CA GLY A 129 -4.94 -10.30 -8.27
C GLY A 129 -6.33 -10.33 -8.90
N PHE A 130 -7.23 -11.17 -8.39
CA PHE A 130 -8.61 -11.25 -8.87
C PHE A 130 -9.38 -9.94 -8.66
N LEU A 131 -9.22 -9.30 -7.49
CA LEU A 131 -9.83 -8.00 -7.25
C LEU A 131 -9.30 -6.93 -8.22
N VAL A 132 -8.00 -6.92 -8.47
CA VAL A 132 -7.37 -6.00 -9.43
C VAL A 132 -7.89 -6.25 -10.85
N ASP A 133 -7.97 -7.50 -11.29
CA ASP A 133 -8.49 -7.87 -12.61
C ASP A 133 -9.94 -7.39 -12.82
N GLU A 134 -10.78 -7.43 -11.76
CA GLU A 134 -12.16 -6.97 -11.82
C GLU A 134 -12.31 -5.44 -11.91
N ILE A 135 -11.34 -4.66 -11.40
CA ILE A 135 -11.40 -3.19 -11.42
C ILE A 135 -10.51 -2.54 -12.48
N TYR A 136 -9.44 -3.21 -12.91
CA TYR A 136 -8.38 -2.55 -13.66
C TYR A 136 -8.85 -2.11 -15.05
N LYS A 137 -8.52 -0.86 -15.38
CA LYS A 137 -8.67 -0.30 -16.72
C LYS A 137 -7.44 0.53 -17.05
N GLU A 138 -6.71 0.15 -18.09
CA GLU A 138 -5.49 0.84 -18.54
C GLU A 138 -5.71 2.35 -18.73
N ASN A 139 -6.81 2.70 -19.41
CA ASN A 139 -7.23 4.08 -19.68
C ASN A 139 -8.28 4.59 -18.68
N GLY A 140 -8.29 4.03 -17.46
CA GLY A 140 -9.21 4.44 -16.40
C GLY A 140 -9.08 5.92 -16.04
N SER A 141 -10.22 6.56 -15.76
CA SER A 141 -10.33 7.98 -15.42
C SER A 141 -10.24 8.26 -13.91
N ILE A 142 -10.28 7.23 -13.08
CA ILE A 142 -10.13 7.33 -11.64
C ILE A 142 -9.05 6.39 -11.12
N TRP A 143 -8.59 6.66 -9.91
CA TRP A 143 -7.71 5.77 -9.18
C TRP A 143 -8.44 5.15 -7.99
N ILE A 144 -8.23 3.85 -7.81
CA ILE A 144 -8.72 3.07 -6.68
C ILE A 144 -7.53 2.69 -5.81
N LEU A 145 -7.60 3.06 -4.54
CA LEU A 145 -6.70 2.59 -3.50
C LEU A 145 -7.34 1.35 -2.85
N ILE A 146 -6.65 0.21 -2.97
CA ILE A 146 -7.00 -1.04 -2.27
C ILE A 146 -6.33 -1.03 -0.89
N ASP A 147 -7.13 -1.24 0.14
CA ASP A 147 -6.73 -1.21 1.55
C ASP A 147 -7.35 -2.40 2.30
N ASP A 148 -6.81 -2.75 3.47
CA ASP A 148 -7.34 -3.81 4.35
C ASP A 148 -8.12 -3.30 5.57
N GLU A 149 -8.41 -2.00 5.57
CA GLU A 149 -9.28 -1.28 6.49
C GLU A 149 -10.53 -0.80 5.75
N GLU A 150 -11.72 -0.94 6.36
CA GLU A 150 -12.95 -0.39 5.77
C GLU A 150 -12.86 1.15 5.63
N PRO A 151 -13.28 1.71 4.47
CA PRO A 151 -13.68 1.02 3.26
C PRO A 151 -12.48 0.45 2.48
N GLU A 152 -12.57 -0.82 2.06
CA GLU A 152 -11.47 -1.58 1.44
C GLU A 152 -11.09 -1.06 0.04
N LEU A 153 -12.02 -0.38 -0.63
CA LEU A 153 -11.80 0.30 -1.91
C LEU A 153 -12.11 1.79 -1.75
N LYS A 154 -11.11 2.65 -1.99
CA LYS A 154 -11.25 4.12 -1.90
C LYS A 154 -10.99 4.74 -3.26
N VAL A 155 -11.90 5.58 -3.73
CA VAL A 155 -11.70 6.39 -4.95
C VAL A 155 -10.87 7.62 -4.59
N ILE A 156 -9.80 7.88 -5.35
CA ILE A 156 -8.96 9.07 -5.20
C ILE A 156 -8.83 9.84 -6.53
N GLU A 157 -8.61 11.16 -6.44
CA GLU A 157 -8.71 12.07 -7.59
C GLU A 157 -7.53 12.00 -8.57
N ALA A 158 -6.32 11.65 -8.12
CA ALA A 158 -5.20 11.24 -8.97
C ALA A 158 -3.99 10.80 -8.13
N PHE A 159 -3.26 9.80 -8.61
CA PHE A 159 -1.92 9.46 -8.12
C PHE A 159 -0.86 9.75 -9.19
N ASN A 160 -0.25 10.92 -9.09
CA ASN A 160 0.75 11.41 -10.04
C ASN A 160 1.76 12.31 -9.32
N LYS A 161 2.86 12.64 -9.99
CA LYS A 161 3.94 13.47 -9.42
C LYS A 161 3.48 14.86 -8.99
N GLU A 162 2.44 15.42 -9.62
CA GLU A 162 1.92 16.76 -9.33
C GLU A 162 1.24 16.83 -7.95
N ASN A 163 0.67 15.72 -7.49
CA ASN A 163 -0.04 15.61 -6.22
C ASN A 163 0.79 14.94 -5.11
N ILE A 164 2.11 14.86 -5.31
CA ILE A 164 3.08 14.32 -4.36
C ILE A 164 3.88 15.45 -3.76
N GLU A 165 3.81 15.55 -2.44
CA GLU A 165 4.66 16.41 -1.64
C GLU A 165 5.77 15.57 -1.00
N PHE A 166 6.81 16.23 -0.52
CA PHE A 166 7.95 15.57 0.10
C PHE A 166 8.18 16.12 1.48
N PHE A 167 8.45 15.21 2.40
CA PHE A 167 9.01 15.53 3.69
C PHE A 167 10.49 15.14 3.68
N ASP A 168 11.35 16.05 4.12
CA ASP A 168 12.77 15.74 4.33
C ASP A 168 12.93 15.13 5.71
N PHE A 169 13.45 13.92 5.75
CA PHE A 169 13.78 13.25 6.99
C PHE A 169 15.25 12.83 6.98
N GLU A 170 16.06 13.53 7.77
CA GLU A 170 17.51 13.27 7.90
C GLU A 170 18.19 13.13 6.51
N GLY A 171 17.85 14.02 5.57
CA GLY A 171 18.40 14.07 4.21
C GLY A 171 17.72 13.15 3.20
N VAL A 172 16.75 12.33 3.61
CA VAL A 172 15.97 11.46 2.72
C VAL A 172 14.62 12.10 2.46
N LYS A 173 14.33 12.39 1.19
CA LYS A 173 13.01 12.88 0.76
C LYS A 173 12.02 11.73 0.67
N ILE A 174 10.97 11.81 1.49
CA ILE A 174 9.92 10.80 1.54
C ILE A 174 8.64 11.40 0.93
N PRO A 175 8.11 10.82 -0.15
CA PRO A 175 6.91 11.32 -0.81
C PRO A 175 5.65 10.97 -0.02
N TYR A 176 4.70 11.90 0.03
CA TYR A 176 3.34 11.68 0.52
C TYR A 176 2.31 12.38 -0.39
N SER A 177 1.12 11.78 -0.52
CA SER A 177 -0.01 12.37 -1.24
C SER A 177 -1.09 12.83 -0.28
N LYS A 178 -1.44 14.13 -0.32
CA LYS A 178 -2.53 14.70 0.48
C LYS A 178 -3.87 13.98 0.28
N ASN A 179 -4.09 13.44 -0.92
CA ASN A 179 -5.32 12.72 -1.28
C ASN A 179 -5.42 11.34 -0.61
N ILE A 180 -4.30 10.81 -0.11
CA ILE A 180 -4.20 9.51 0.57
C ILE A 180 -4.14 9.69 2.10
N LEU A 181 -3.65 10.84 2.57
CA LEU A 181 -3.60 11.17 4.00
C LEU A 181 -4.96 11.44 4.63
N LYS A 182 -5.87 12.07 3.88
CA LYS A 182 -7.20 12.42 4.38
C LYS A 182 -8.06 11.16 4.57
N LYS A 183 -8.36 10.83 5.83
CA LYS A 183 -9.48 9.95 6.20
C LYS A 183 -10.79 10.72 6.22
#